data_AF-Q4PK63-F1
#
_entry.id   AF-Q4PK63-F1
#
_cell.length_a   1.000
_cell.length_b   1.000
_cell.length_c   1.000
_cell.angle_alpha   90.00
_cell.angle_beta   90.00
_cell.angle_gamma   90.00
#
_symmetry.space_group_name_H-M   'P 1'
#
loop_
_entity.id
_entity.type
_entity.pdbx_description
1 polymer ?
#
loop_
_entity_poly.entity_id
_entity_poly.type
_entity_poly.pdbx_seq_one_letter_code
_entity_poly.pdbx_strand_id
1 'polypeptide(L)'
;MIKNFEMNGANLSEQSKERFIEINKKLTELSIKFDQNVLKDTNNSELYINDEKELGGLSDKIKDQAKRLAKNKGYSSGWVFNPTRISMYPFLTSSTNRDLREQLYKMYVNRGKNPNEFNNEEIVREMANLRLEKAQLMGFTNHAELSLQKTMAKSSNGVNALLNQVWEPAKAMAQEEIKDMQDLIQEEGNNFALQAWDWMHYSEKVRKRKYDFDSAEVQPYLEMDAIRDSAFELASRLFGIKFIQKNDIPKYHPDVDTFEVLDKNGDHLGVFLTDYFARPSKQGGAWMNTFRDQSNFDGRVRPIVLNVCNFAKPNDGEKAFLTFEHAETLFHEFGHALHGLLSDVDYPYLSGTSVTRDYVEFPSQLMENWIRHSDFLAEFAKHFETGKPIPKRLLEKMSSAGTFNQGFATTEYMVASMLDLAWHTIETPVENTEEFEQTLFKEIGKPVEIDSRYGSTYFGHIFAGGYAAGYYSYMWSEVLDSHAFEIFDKEGLYDSEYAEKLKDFVYSSGNSVDLMNQYKKFRGEEPNVSSLLRKRGLN
;
A
#
# COMPACT_ATOMS: atom_id res chain seq x y z
N MET A 1 10.09 25.16 11.21
CA MET A 1 11.09 24.81 12.25
C MET A 1 10.59 25.00 13.68
N ILE A 2 10.15 26.18 14.14
CA ILE A 2 9.69 26.41 15.53
C ILE A 2 8.65 25.38 15.99
N LYS A 3 7.55 25.23 15.23
CA LYS A 3 6.53 24.20 15.49
C LYS A 3 7.11 22.78 15.56
N ASN A 4 8.22 22.50 14.88
CA ASN A 4 8.89 21.20 15.03
C ASN A 4 9.61 21.06 16.36
N PHE A 5 10.32 22.08 16.84
CA PHE A 5 10.92 22.08 18.17
C PHE A 5 9.87 21.93 19.26
N GLU A 6 8.78 22.70 19.17
CA GLU A 6 7.67 22.62 20.12
C GLU A 6 7.09 21.22 20.17
N MET A 7 6.77 20.61 19.02
CA MET A 7 6.23 19.25 18.93
C MET A 7 7.22 18.14 19.31
N ASN A 8 8.51 18.48 19.50
CA ASN A 8 9.55 17.57 20.00
C ASN A 8 9.96 17.91 21.45
N GLY A 9 9.11 18.62 22.19
CA GLY A 9 9.27 18.80 23.63
C GLY A 9 10.18 19.94 24.05
N ALA A 10 10.51 20.89 23.15
CA ALA A 10 11.38 22.02 23.50
C ALA A 10 10.85 22.88 24.67
N ASN A 11 9.52 22.97 24.81
CA ASN A 11 8.84 23.76 25.85
C ASN A 11 8.57 22.98 27.15
N LEU A 12 8.96 21.71 27.23
CA LEU A 12 8.75 20.89 28.43
C LEU A 12 9.65 21.35 29.59
N SER A 13 9.20 21.09 30.82
CA SER A 13 10.07 21.19 32.00
C SER A 13 11.23 20.19 31.90
N GLU A 14 12.34 20.43 32.60
CA GLU A 14 13.50 19.50 32.56
C GLU A 14 13.11 18.06 32.94
N GLN A 15 12.31 17.89 33.99
CA GLN A 15 11.81 16.56 34.38
C GLN A 15 10.94 15.91 33.29
N SER A 16 10.06 16.69 32.65
CA SER A 16 9.23 16.19 31.55
C SER A 16 10.06 15.87 30.31
N LYS A 17 11.15 16.60 30.04
CA LYS A 17 12.09 16.31 28.94
C LYS A 17 12.81 14.98 29.15
N GLU A 18 13.30 14.71 30.36
CA GLU A 18 13.95 13.44 30.69
C GLU A 18 13.01 12.27 30.37
N ARG A 19 11.77 12.32 30.87
CA ARG A 19 10.78 11.29 30.58
C ARG A 19 10.42 11.20 29.10
N PHE A 20 10.28 12.33 28.41
CA PHE A 20 10.01 12.37 26.96
C PHE A 20 11.12 11.69 26.14
N ILE A 21 12.39 11.89 26.52
CA ILE A 21 13.56 11.24 25.89
C ILE A 21 13.53 9.73 26.13
N GLU A 22 13.27 9.29 27.36
CA GLU A 22 13.14 7.86 27.68
C GLU A 22 12.05 7.18 26.85
N ILE A 23 10.87 7.81 26.77
CA ILE A 23 9.74 7.30 25.98
C ILE A 23 10.14 7.18 24.50
N ASN A 24 10.76 8.21 23.91
CA ASN A 24 11.18 8.17 22.51
C ASN A 24 12.22 7.08 22.23
N LYS A 25 13.19 6.90 23.13
CA LYS A 25 14.18 5.82 23.03
C LYS A 25 13.49 4.46 23.06
N LYS A 26 12.59 4.26 24.02
CA LYS A 26 11.85 3.00 24.16
C LYS A 26 10.94 2.71 22.97
N LEU A 27 10.22 3.72 22.46
CA LEU A 27 9.39 3.59 21.25
C LEU A 27 10.23 3.19 20.03
N THR A 28 11.45 3.73 19.90
CA THR A 28 12.37 3.38 18.81
C THR A 28 12.82 1.92 18.92
N GLU A 29 13.21 1.49 20.13
CA GLU A 29 13.60 0.10 20.40
C GLU A 29 12.46 -0.89 20.13
N LEU A 30 11.24 -0.56 20.57
CA LEU A 30 10.04 -1.38 20.38
C LEU A 30 9.63 -1.45 18.90
N SER A 31 9.72 -0.35 18.15
CA SER A 31 9.44 -0.31 16.71
C SER A 31 10.36 -1.26 15.92
N ILE A 32 11.67 -1.22 16.21
CA ILE A 32 12.64 -2.14 15.59
C ILE A 32 12.33 -3.59 15.96
N LYS A 33 12.04 -3.85 17.25
CA LYS A 33 11.70 -5.20 17.72
C LYS A 33 10.42 -5.72 17.08
N PHE A 34 9.38 -4.89 16.98
CA PHE A 34 8.11 -5.21 16.33
C PHE A 34 8.34 -5.69 14.90
N ASP A 35 9.07 -4.91 14.10
CA ASP A 35 9.27 -5.22 12.68
C ASP A 35 10.08 -6.50 12.47
N GLN A 36 11.14 -6.68 13.28
CA GLN A 36 11.93 -7.90 13.29
C GLN A 36 11.13 -9.13 13.72
N ASN A 37 10.25 -8.98 14.71
CA ASN A 37 9.36 -10.04 15.16
C ASN A 37 8.38 -10.45 14.06
N VAL A 38 7.75 -9.49 13.37
CA VAL A 38 6.86 -9.77 12.23
C VAL A 38 7.61 -10.55 11.15
N LEU A 39 8.82 -10.10 10.77
CA LEU A 39 9.61 -10.77 9.74
C LEU A 39 9.98 -12.20 10.14
N LYS A 40 10.48 -12.39 11.38
CA LYS A 40 10.89 -13.71 11.89
C LYS A 40 9.70 -14.66 12.03
N ASP A 41 8.59 -14.20 12.60
CA ASP A 41 7.38 -15.01 12.76
C ASP A 41 6.79 -15.43 11.40
N THR A 42 6.79 -14.51 10.43
CA THR A 42 6.35 -14.80 9.05
C THR A 42 7.25 -15.85 8.38
N ASN A 43 8.56 -15.73 8.53
CA ASN A 43 9.52 -16.65 7.90
C ASN A 43 9.54 -18.05 8.55
N ASN A 44 9.23 -18.11 9.85
CA ASN A 44 9.16 -19.35 10.64
C ASN A 44 7.80 -20.05 10.57
N SER A 45 6.78 -19.38 10.03
CA SER A 45 5.46 -19.96 9.80
C SER A 45 5.38 -20.49 8.37
N GLU A 46 5.01 -21.76 8.19
CA GLU A 46 4.86 -22.36 6.87
C GLU A 46 3.79 -23.44 6.80
N LEU A 47 3.03 -23.43 5.70
CA LEU A 47 2.15 -24.53 5.34
C LEU A 47 2.94 -25.49 4.45
N TYR A 48 3.29 -26.66 5.01
CA TYR A 48 3.94 -27.74 4.29
C TYR A 48 2.93 -28.79 3.84
N ILE A 49 2.91 -29.09 2.54
CA ILE A 49 2.03 -30.09 1.93
C ILE A 49 2.91 -31.18 1.33
N ASN A 50 2.61 -32.45 1.63
CA ASN A 50 3.37 -33.61 1.16
C ASN A 50 2.59 -34.54 0.22
N ASP A 51 1.27 -34.40 0.11
CA ASP A 51 0.43 -35.11 -0.85
C ASP A 51 0.00 -34.18 -1.99
N GLU A 52 0.38 -34.53 -3.22
CA GLU A 52 0.04 -33.76 -4.41
C GLU A 52 -1.48 -33.64 -4.63
N LYS A 53 -2.26 -34.63 -4.14
CA LYS A 53 -3.73 -34.61 -4.24
C LYS A 53 -4.36 -33.45 -3.50
N GLU A 54 -3.68 -32.87 -2.51
CA GLU A 54 -4.17 -31.74 -1.74
C GLU A 54 -4.00 -30.40 -2.47
N LEU A 55 -3.25 -30.36 -3.57
CA LEU A 55 -2.95 -29.17 -4.38
C LEU A 55 -3.98 -28.88 -5.48
N GLY A 56 -5.20 -29.38 -5.31
CA GLY A 56 -6.29 -29.20 -6.29
C GLY A 56 -6.54 -27.73 -6.62
N GLY A 57 -6.72 -27.44 -7.92
CA GLY A 57 -6.97 -26.09 -8.44
C GLY A 57 -5.73 -25.19 -8.61
N LEU A 58 -4.61 -25.50 -7.94
CA LEU A 58 -3.36 -24.74 -8.13
C LEU A 58 -2.76 -25.00 -9.51
N SER A 59 -2.28 -23.94 -10.17
CA SER A 59 -1.54 -24.05 -11.43
C SER A 59 -0.15 -24.65 -11.22
N ASP A 60 0.43 -25.23 -12.27
CA ASP A 60 1.78 -25.81 -12.22
C ASP A 60 2.83 -24.76 -11.82
N LYS A 61 2.65 -23.51 -12.26
CA LYS A 61 3.51 -22.39 -11.85
C LYS A 61 3.52 -22.17 -10.33
N ILE A 62 2.35 -22.21 -9.69
CA ILE A 62 2.23 -22.07 -8.21
C ILE A 62 2.88 -23.27 -7.53
N LYS A 63 2.63 -24.49 -8.02
CA LYS A 63 3.23 -25.72 -7.48
C LYS A 63 4.76 -25.70 -7.61
N ASP A 64 5.31 -25.28 -8.74
CA ASP A 64 6.76 -25.21 -8.95
C ASP A 64 7.43 -24.18 -8.03
N GLN A 65 6.79 -23.02 -7.83
CA GLN A 65 7.25 -22.02 -6.86
C GLN A 65 7.29 -22.58 -5.44
N ALA A 66 6.22 -23.23 -4.99
CA ALA A 66 6.13 -23.81 -3.66
C ALA A 66 7.11 -24.98 -3.46
N LYS A 67 7.36 -25.78 -4.50
CA LYS A 67 8.36 -26.87 -4.49
C LYS A 67 9.79 -26.33 -4.38
N ARG A 68 10.11 -25.24 -5.08
CA ARG A 68 11.42 -24.57 -4.94
C ARG A 68 11.60 -23.98 -3.55
N LEU A 69 10.56 -23.35 -3.00
CA LEU A 69 10.60 -22.85 -1.63
C LEU A 69 10.84 -23.98 -0.63
N ALA A 70 10.17 -25.13 -0.79
CA ALA A 70 10.41 -26.33 0.01
C ALA A 70 11.88 -26.78 -0.06
N LYS A 71 12.45 -26.88 -1.28
CA LYS A 71 13.87 -27.22 -1.47
C LYS A 71 14.81 -26.21 -0.81
N ASN A 72 14.55 -24.92 -0.96
CA ASN A 72 15.36 -23.85 -0.37
C ASN A 72 15.32 -23.86 1.17
N LYS A 73 14.22 -24.35 1.75
CA LYS A 73 14.05 -24.57 3.19
C LYS A 73 14.57 -25.92 3.68
N GLY A 74 15.14 -26.74 2.79
CA GLY A 74 15.79 -28.01 3.14
C GLY A 74 14.87 -29.23 3.10
N TYR A 75 13.64 -29.11 2.62
CA TYR A 75 12.77 -30.26 2.40
C TYR A 75 13.22 -31.09 1.19
N SER A 76 13.22 -32.42 1.33
CA SER A 76 13.55 -33.35 0.25
C SER A 76 12.45 -33.51 -0.81
N SER A 77 11.22 -33.18 -0.45
CA SER A 77 10.00 -33.31 -1.26
C SER A 77 8.92 -32.36 -0.73
N GLY A 78 7.78 -32.28 -1.41
CA GLY A 78 6.63 -31.49 -0.96
C GLY A 78 6.65 -30.03 -1.44
N TRP A 79 5.73 -29.26 -0.88
CA TRP A 79 5.44 -27.87 -1.26
C TRP A 79 5.32 -27.02 0.00
N VAL A 80 5.91 -25.83 -0.02
CA VAL A 80 5.83 -24.87 1.08
C VAL A 80 5.15 -23.59 0.63
N PHE A 81 4.19 -23.12 1.44
CA PHE A 81 3.54 -21.82 1.30
C PHE A 81 3.76 -21.01 2.59
N ASN A 82 4.35 -19.82 2.46
CA ASN A 82 4.52 -18.92 3.60
C ASN A 82 3.28 -18.02 3.77
N PRO A 83 2.98 -17.52 4.98
CA PRO A 83 1.89 -16.58 5.23
C PRO A 83 2.28 -15.16 4.79
N THR A 84 2.49 -14.98 3.49
CA THR A 84 2.72 -13.69 2.83
C THR A 84 1.62 -13.49 1.81
N ARG A 85 1.24 -12.24 1.48
CA ARG A 85 0.19 -12.01 0.47
C ARG A 85 0.51 -12.65 -0.88
N ILE A 86 1.78 -12.62 -1.30
CA ILE A 86 2.27 -13.19 -2.56
C ILE A 86 2.02 -14.70 -2.66
N SER A 87 2.15 -15.40 -1.53
CA SER A 87 1.92 -16.85 -1.47
C SER A 87 0.47 -17.18 -1.15
N MET A 88 -0.14 -16.42 -0.23
CA MET A 88 -1.47 -16.67 0.30
C MET A 88 -2.56 -16.34 -0.71
N TYR A 89 -2.51 -15.20 -1.41
CA TYR A 89 -3.57 -14.80 -2.31
C TYR A 89 -3.75 -15.78 -3.47
N PRO A 90 -2.71 -16.15 -4.25
CA PRO A 90 -2.87 -17.15 -5.30
C PRO A 90 -3.34 -18.50 -4.77
N PHE A 91 -2.88 -18.90 -3.57
CA PHE A 91 -3.32 -20.13 -2.93
C PHE A 91 -4.80 -20.09 -2.55
N LEU A 92 -5.26 -19.04 -1.87
CA LEU A 92 -6.66 -18.88 -1.46
C LEU A 92 -7.60 -18.72 -2.65
N THR A 93 -7.17 -18.05 -3.73
CA THR A 93 -7.96 -17.86 -4.95
C THR A 93 -8.17 -19.18 -5.71
N SER A 94 -7.16 -20.03 -5.81
CA SER A 94 -7.19 -21.20 -6.70
C SER A 94 -7.37 -22.55 -5.99
N SER A 95 -6.99 -22.67 -4.72
CA SER A 95 -7.02 -23.96 -4.01
C SER A 95 -8.45 -24.45 -3.80
N THR A 96 -8.75 -25.67 -4.24
CA THR A 96 -10.03 -26.33 -3.96
C THR A 96 -10.12 -26.91 -2.55
N ASN A 97 -9.00 -27.01 -1.82
CA ASN A 97 -8.95 -27.55 -0.47
C ASN A 97 -9.24 -26.46 0.57
N ARG A 98 -10.47 -26.42 1.09
CA ARG A 98 -10.94 -25.40 2.04
C ARG A 98 -10.17 -25.41 3.36
N ASP A 99 -9.82 -26.59 3.87
CA ASP A 99 -9.12 -26.71 5.17
C ASP A 99 -7.71 -26.12 5.07
N LEU A 100 -7.03 -26.32 3.94
CA LEU A 100 -5.73 -25.69 3.70
C LEU A 100 -5.84 -24.18 3.48
N ARG A 101 -6.93 -23.70 2.85
CA ARG A 101 -7.20 -22.25 2.78
C ARG A 101 -7.34 -21.65 4.18
N GLU A 102 -8.13 -22.29 5.04
CA GLU A 102 -8.31 -21.86 6.43
C GLU A 102 -6.99 -21.85 7.20
N GLN A 103 -6.18 -22.90 7.08
CA GLN A 103 -4.87 -22.99 7.74
C GLN A 103 -3.95 -21.85 7.31
N LEU A 104 -3.74 -21.65 6.00
CA LEU A 104 -2.83 -20.61 5.50
C LEU A 104 -3.33 -19.20 5.86
N TYR A 105 -4.64 -18.96 5.79
CA TYR A 105 -5.24 -17.69 6.18
C TYR A 105 -5.01 -17.39 7.66
N LYS A 106 -5.28 -18.36 8.55
CA LYS A 106 -5.05 -18.20 10.00
C LYS A 106 -3.59 -17.95 10.32
N MET A 107 -2.66 -18.62 9.64
CA MET A 107 -1.23 -18.35 9.78
C MET A 107 -0.88 -16.90 9.41
N TYR A 108 -1.54 -16.32 8.41
CA TYR A 108 -1.34 -14.93 7.99
C TYR A 108 -1.91 -13.91 8.99
N VAL A 109 -3.14 -14.09 9.46
CA VAL A 109 -3.77 -13.13 10.38
C VAL A 109 -3.25 -13.26 11.82
N ASN A 110 -2.59 -14.37 12.17
CA ASN A 110 -1.97 -14.57 13.49
C ASN A 110 -0.48 -14.17 13.53
N ARG A 111 0.07 -13.54 12.49
CA ARG A 111 1.46 -13.07 12.51
C ARG A 111 1.70 -12.11 13.68
N GLY A 112 2.73 -12.37 14.47
CA GLY A 112 3.01 -11.66 15.71
C GLY A 112 2.00 -11.91 16.83
N LYS A 113 1.07 -12.88 16.68
CA LYS A 113 0.11 -13.31 17.72
C LYS A 113 0.35 -14.75 18.18
N ASN A 114 1.23 -15.49 17.50
CA ASN A 114 1.58 -16.85 17.88
C ASN A 114 2.20 -16.88 19.30
N PRO A 115 1.98 -17.94 20.10
CA PRO A 115 2.54 -18.08 21.44
C PRO A 115 4.02 -18.47 21.40
N ASN A 116 4.86 -17.59 20.82
CA ASN A 116 6.29 -17.75 20.66
C ASN A 116 7.04 -16.43 21.00
N GLU A 117 8.36 -16.42 20.87
CA GLU A 117 9.20 -15.26 21.21
C GLU A 117 8.98 -14.03 20.30
N PHE A 118 8.26 -14.20 19.18
CA PHE A 118 7.95 -13.15 18.22
C PHE A 118 6.53 -12.56 18.42
N ASN A 119 5.84 -12.92 19.51
CA ASN A 119 4.56 -12.30 19.86
C ASN A 119 4.74 -10.79 20.10
N ASN A 120 3.86 -10.00 19.49
CA ASN A 120 3.85 -8.54 19.50
C ASN A 120 2.68 -7.95 20.30
N GLU A 121 1.80 -8.75 20.92
CA GLU A 121 0.63 -8.25 21.66
C GLU A 121 1.02 -7.33 22.82
N GLU A 122 2.07 -7.69 23.58
CA GLU A 122 2.59 -6.82 24.63
C GLU A 122 3.30 -5.58 24.06
N ILE A 123 4.00 -5.73 22.94
CA ILE A 123 4.73 -4.64 22.28
C ILE A 123 3.76 -3.57 21.79
N VAL A 124 2.68 -3.95 21.09
CA VAL A 124 1.69 -2.98 20.59
C VAL A 124 1.01 -2.23 21.73
N ARG A 125 0.65 -2.93 22.80
CA ARG A 125 0.07 -2.34 24.02
C ARG A 125 1.03 -1.35 24.67
N GLU A 126 2.29 -1.76 24.87
CA GLU A 126 3.32 -0.89 25.47
C GLU A 126 3.56 0.35 24.61
N MET A 127 3.64 0.20 23.29
CA MET A 127 3.81 1.32 22.36
C MET A 127 2.63 2.30 22.40
N ALA A 128 1.39 1.80 22.39
CA ALA A 128 0.20 2.65 22.47
C ALA A 128 0.14 3.44 23.79
N ASN A 129 0.41 2.77 24.91
CA ASN A 129 0.42 3.40 26.23
C ASN A 129 1.55 4.43 26.38
N LEU A 130 2.73 4.16 25.83
CA LEU A 130 3.84 5.14 25.77
C LEU A 130 3.50 6.34 24.87
N ARG A 131 2.77 6.13 23.77
CA ARG A 131 2.30 7.21 22.90
C ARG A 131 1.26 8.09 23.58
N LEU A 132 0.36 7.49 24.37
CA LEU A 132 -0.57 8.21 25.24
C LEU A 132 0.17 9.05 26.27
N GLU A 133 1.09 8.45 27.03
CA GLU A 133 1.89 9.16 28.04
C GLU A 133 2.67 10.32 27.41
N LYS A 134 3.31 10.09 26.26
CA LYS A 134 4.02 11.13 25.51
C LYS A 134 3.10 12.30 25.14
N ALA A 135 1.87 12.03 24.70
CA ALA A 135 0.92 13.08 24.35
C ALA A 135 0.46 13.87 25.58
N GLN A 136 0.20 13.20 26.69
CA GLN A 136 -0.19 13.83 27.95
C GLN A 136 0.93 14.72 28.52
N LEU A 137 2.19 14.28 28.44
CA LEU A 137 3.35 15.13 28.80
C LEU A 137 3.40 16.41 27.96
N MET A 138 2.98 16.32 26.70
CA MET A 138 2.93 17.45 25.76
C MET A 138 1.66 18.30 25.90
N GLY A 139 0.76 17.97 26.83
CA GLY A 139 -0.48 18.70 27.08
C GLY A 139 -1.66 18.34 26.16
N PHE A 140 -1.59 17.20 25.47
CA PHE A 140 -2.66 16.67 24.63
C PHE A 140 -3.39 15.52 25.34
N THR A 141 -4.65 15.29 24.99
CA THR A 141 -5.48 14.24 25.60
C THR A 141 -4.99 12.85 25.19
N ASN A 142 -4.61 12.69 23.92
CA ASN A 142 -4.21 11.43 23.31
C ASN A 142 -3.21 11.64 22.16
N HIS A 143 -2.67 10.53 21.63
CA HIS A 143 -1.65 10.58 20.58
C HIS A 143 -2.14 11.18 19.27
N ALA A 144 -3.40 10.93 18.88
CA ALA A 144 -3.97 11.45 17.65
C ALA A 144 -4.03 12.99 17.66
N GLU A 145 -4.42 13.61 18.78
CA GLU A 145 -4.42 15.08 18.91
C GLU A 145 -3.03 15.69 18.70
N LEU A 146 -1.98 15.03 19.20
CA LEU A 146 -0.59 15.42 18.97
C LEU A 146 -0.19 15.20 17.49
N SER A 147 -0.43 14.01 16.95
CA SER A 147 0.01 13.62 15.60
C SER A 147 -0.62 14.49 14.50
N LEU A 148 -1.91 14.80 14.64
CA LEU A 148 -2.71 15.47 13.61
C LEU A 148 -2.47 16.99 13.51
N GLN A 149 -1.72 17.59 14.44
CA GLN A 149 -1.47 19.05 14.46
C GLN A 149 -0.88 19.62 13.15
N LYS A 150 -0.14 18.79 12.41
CA LYS A 150 0.52 19.20 11.17
C LYS A 150 -0.17 18.67 9.91
N THR A 151 -1.16 17.80 10.04
CA THR A 151 -1.81 17.16 8.89
C THR A 151 -2.82 18.11 8.24
N MET A 152 -3.33 17.77 7.06
CA MET A 152 -4.46 18.46 6.43
C MET A 152 -5.76 18.27 7.22
N ALA A 153 -5.98 17.08 7.81
CA ALA A 153 -7.17 16.77 8.60
C ALA A 153 -7.27 17.54 9.93
N LYS A 154 -6.14 17.98 10.50
CA LYS A 154 -5.98 18.76 11.74
C LYS A 154 -6.47 18.10 13.04
N SER A 155 -7.42 17.17 13.00
CA SER A 155 -8.07 16.58 14.17
C SER A 155 -8.71 15.22 13.86
N SER A 156 -8.90 14.40 14.89
CA SER A 156 -9.60 13.11 14.77
C SER A 156 -11.06 13.29 14.31
N ASN A 157 -11.71 14.40 14.64
CA ASN A 157 -13.05 14.74 14.15
C ASN A 157 -13.08 14.89 12.62
N GLY A 158 -12.08 15.55 12.03
CA GLY A 158 -11.95 15.67 10.57
C GLY A 158 -11.73 14.31 9.91
N VAL A 159 -10.88 13.47 10.52
CA VAL A 159 -10.65 12.10 10.06
C VAL A 159 -11.94 11.29 10.10
N ASN A 160 -12.65 11.26 11.24
CA ASN A 160 -13.90 10.52 11.41
C ASN A 160 -14.99 11.00 10.44
N ALA A 161 -15.07 12.31 10.17
CA ALA A 161 -16.03 12.85 9.21
C ALA A 161 -15.82 12.29 7.80
N LEU A 162 -14.57 12.14 7.35
CA LEU A 162 -14.27 11.47 6.08
C LEU A 162 -14.57 9.97 6.17
N LEU A 163 -14.05 9.29 7.20
CA LEU A 163 -14.16 7.84 7.28
C LEU A 163 -15.62 7.38 7.33
N ASN A 164 -16.48 8.11 8.04
CA ASN A 164 -17.91 7.79 8.13
C ASN A 164 -18.67 7.97 6.81
N GLN A 165 -18.23 8.88 5.94
CA GLN A 165 -18.85 9.05 4.61
C GLN A 165 -18.55 7.86 3.68
N VAL A 166 -17.45 7.14 3.91
CA VAL A 166 -17.04 5.99 3.11
C VAL A 166 -17.50 4.66 3.73
N TRP A 167 -17.56 4.58 5.07
CA TRP A 167 -17.82 3.34 5.79
C TRP A 167 -19.18 2.72 5.49
N GLU A 168 -20.25 3.53 5.55
CA GLU A 168 -21.60 3.01 5.35
C GLU A 168 -21.84 2.49 3.91
N PRO A 169 -21.46 3.23 2.85
CA PRO A 169 -21.50 2.70 1.49
C PRO A 169 -20.63 1.45 1.29
N ALA A 170 -19.41 1.43 1.85
CA ALA A 170 -18.51 0.28 1.73
C ALA A 170 -19.10 -0.97 2.37
N LYS A 171 -19.72 -0.83 3.56
CA LYS A 171 -20.42 -1.93 4.23
C LYS A 171 -21.63 -2.41 3.43
N ALA A 172 -22.42 -1.51 2.86
CA ALA A 172 -23.56 -1.89 2.04
C ALA A 172 -23.11 -2.73 0.83
N MET A 173 -22.09 -2.27 0.11
CA MET A 173 -21.50 -3.01 -1.02
C MET A 173 -20.92 -4.36 -0.57
N ALA A 174 -20.21 -4.40 0.55
CA ALA A 174 -19.66 -5.64 1.09
C ALA A 174 -20.75 -6.67 1.43
N GLN A 175 -21.92 -6.24 1.93
CA GLN A 175 -23.04 -7.14 2.19
C GLN A 175 -23.64 -7.74 0.90
N GLU A 176 -23.68 -6.97 -0.19
CA GLU A 176 -24.06 -7.49 -1.50
C GLU A 176 -23.06 -8.53 -2.01
N GLU A 177 -21.76 -8.26 -1.88
CA GLU A 177 -20.69 -9.18 -2.27
C GLU A 177 -20.70 -10.47 -1.43
N ILE A 178 -20.92 -10.36 -0.11
CA ILE A 178 -21.10 -11.50 0.79
C ILE A 178 -22.29 -12.35 0.33
N LYS A 179 -23.41 -11.72 -0.01
CA LYS A 179 -24.60 -12.41 -0.50
C LYS A 179 -24.32 -13.14 -1.81
N ASP A 180 -23.70 -12.48 -2.79
CA ASP A 180 -23.37 -13.08 -4.09
C ASP A 180 -22.50 -14.34 -3.92
N MET A 181 -21.52 -14.30 -3.01
CA MET A 181 -20.67 -15.46 -2.72
C MET A 181 -21.39 -16.54 -1.91
N GLN A 182 -22.24 -16.16 -0.96
CA GLN A 182 -23.01 -17.11 -0.15
C GLN A 182 -24.06 -17.85 -1.00
N ASP A 183 -24.71 -17.17 -1.93
CA ASP A 183 -25.62 -17.76 -2.91
C ASP A 183 -24.86 -18.75 -3.80
N LEU A 184 -23.66 -18.37 -4.27
CA LEU A 184 -22.78 -19.25 -5.04
C LEU A 184 -22.35 -20.51 -4.27
N ILE A 185 -22.02 -20.40 -2.99
CA ILE A 185 -21.71 -21.55 -2.12
C ILE A 185 -22.87 -22.54 -2.12
N GLN A 186 -24.11 -22.05 -1.97
CA GLN A 186 -25.31 -22.88 -1.93
C GLN A 186 -25.63 -23.52 -3.29
N GLU A 187 -25.47 -22.78 -4.38
CA GLU A 187 -25.64 -23.30 -5.75
C GLU A 187 -24.69 -24.46 -6.07
N GLU A 188 -23.47 -24.42 -5.52
CA GLU A 188 -22.49 -25.51 -5.66
C GLU A 188 -22.79 -26.72 -4.75
N GLY A 189 -23.90 -26.68 -3.99
CA GLY A 189 -24.36 -27.75 -3.11
C GLY A 189 -23.67 -27.78 -1.74
N ASN A 190 -22.96 -26.71 -1.37
CA ASN A 190 -22.32 -26.59 -0.06
C ASN A 190 -23.24 -25.86 0.93
N ASN A 191 -23.14 -26.21 2.22
CA ASN A 191 -24.00 -25.66 3.29
C ASN A 191 -23.23 -24.90 4.38
N PHE A 192 -21.96 -24.56 4.14
CA PHE A 192 -21.18 -23.77 5.10
C PHE A 192 -21.43 -22.28 4.92
N ALA A 193 -21.31 -21.52 6.02
CA ALA A 193 -21.29 -20.07 5.97
C ALA A 193 -19.98 -19.59 5.36
N LEU A 194 -20.03 -18.56 4.51
CA LEU A 194 -18.85 -17.88 4.01
C LEU A 194 -17.98 -17.42 5.20
N GLN A 195 -16.67 -17.60 5.07
CA GLN A 195 -15.67 -17.15 6.05
C GLN A 195 -14.57 -16.37 5.33
N ALA A 196 -13.72 -15.66 6.07
CA ALA A 196 -12.69 -14.81 5.47
C ALA A 196 -11.70 -15.59 4.57
N TRP A 197 -11.38 -16.84 4.90
CA TRP A 197 -10.54 -17.72 4.08
C TRP A 197 -11.23 -18.30 2.83
N ASP A 198 -12.53 -18.06 2.68
CA ASP A 198 -13.31 -18.43 1.49
C ASP A 198 -13.45 -17.25 0.50
N TRP A 199 -13.22 -16.01 0.95
CA TRP A 199 -13.47 -14.80 0.16
C TRP A 199 -12.77 -14.82 -1.19
N MET A 200 -11.45 -15.02 -1.21
CA MET A 200 -10.65 -14.97 -2.46
C MET A 200 -11.05 -16.06 -3.45
N HIS A 201 -11.48 -17.22 -2.95
CA HIS A 201 -11.91 -18.35 -3.78
C HIS A 201 -13.25 -18.07 -4.46
N TYR A 202 -14.23 -17.57 -3.69
CA TYR A 202 -15.58 -17.35 -4.21
C TYR A 202 -15.72 -16.03 -4.97
N SER A 203 -15.02 -14.97 -4.55
CA SER A 203 -14.99 -13.71 -5.30
C SER A 203 -14.44 -13.92 -6.71
N GLU A 204 -13.41 -14.74 -6.91
CA GLU A 204 -12.92 -15.07 -8.25
C GLU A 204 -13.97 -15.76 -9.13
N LYS A 205 -14.71 -16.71 -8.54
CA LYS A 205 -15.79 -17.40 -9.24
C LYS A 205 -16.94 -16.44 -9.60
N VAL A 206 -17.34 -15.57 -8.66
CA VAL A 206 -18.35 -14.53 -8.91
C VAL A 206 -17.88 -13.59 -10.02
N ARG A 207 -16.62 -13.13 -9.99
CA ARG A 207 -16.03 -12.27 -11.02
C ARG A 207 -16.12 -12.90 -12.39
N LYS A 208 -15.69 -14.16 -12.51
CA LYS A 208 -15.72 -14.91 -13.77
C LYS A 208 -17.14 -15.10 -14.29
N ARG A 209 -18.10 -15.40 -13.41
CA ARG A 209 -19.53 -15.56 -13.79
C ARG A 209 -20.17 -14.23 -14.21
N LYS A 210 -19.90 -13.14 -13.50
CA LYS A 210 -20.56 -11.84 -13.70
C LYS A 210 -19.98 -11.04 -14.87
N TYR A 211 -18.67 -11.16 -15.12
CA TYR A 211 -17.97 -10.32 -16.10
C TYR A 211 -17.34 -11.09 -17.27
N ASP A 212 -17.45 -12.43 -17.31
CA ASP A 212 -16.68 -13.28 -18.24
C ASP A 212 -15.17 -12.95 -18.19
N PHE A 213 -14.66 -12.46 -17.05
CA PHE A 213 -13.30 -11.95 -16.94
C PHE A 213 -12.44 -12.87 -16.07
N ASP A 214 -11.34 -13.34 -16.65
CA ASP A 214 -10.29 -14.07 -15.95
C ASP A 214 -9.01 -13.23 -15.95
N SER A 215 -8.50 -12.88 -14.78
CA SER A 215 -7.27 -12.07 -14.66
C SER A 215 -6.05 -12.72 -15.33
N ALA A 216 -6.05 -14.05 -15.52
CA ALA A 216 -4.99 -14.75 -16.24
C ALA A 216 -4.91 -14.34 -17.73
N GLU A 217 -6.02 -13.88 -18.34
CA GLU A 217 -6.03 -13.39 -19.72
C GLU A 217 -5.21 -12.09 -19.89
N VAL A 218 -5.07 -11.29 -18.82
CA VAL A 218 -4.35 -10.00 -18.84
C VAL A 218 -2.86 -10.18 -18.55
N GLN A 219 -2.49 -11.22 -17.79
CA GLN A 219 -1.11 -11.45 -17.36
C GLN A 219 -0.06 -11.36 -18.48
N PRO A 220 -0.26 -11.91 -19.70
CA PRO A 220 0.71 -11.81 -20.79
C PRO A 220 1.03 -10.37 -21.26
N TYR A 221 0.21 -9.39 -20.88
CA TYR A 221 0.37 -7.98 -21.20
C TYR A 221 1.01 -7.16 -20.07
N LEU A 222 1.26 -7.79 -18.91
CA LEU A 222 1.77 -7.15 -17.69
C LEU A 222 3.18 -7.64 -17.35
N GLU A 223 4.04 -7.72 -18.37
CA GLU A 223 5.45 -8.02 -18.18
C GLU A 223 6.13 -6.87 -17.42
N MET A 224 6.80 -7.17 -16.31
CA MET A 224 7.21 -6.17 -15.31
C MET A 224 8.08 -5.06 -15.89
N ASP A 225 9.07 -5.39 -16.72
CA ASP A 225 9.96 -4.38 -17.30
C ASP A 225 9.20 -3.49 -18.30
N ALA A 226 8.29 -4.07 -19.08
CA ALA A 226 7.44 -3.30 -19.99
C ALA A 226 6.48 -2.36 -19.23
N ILE A 227 5.94 -2.79 -18.10
CA ILE A 227 5.10 -1.96 -17.24
C ILE A 227 5.91 -0.83 -16.59
N ARG A 228 7.12 -1.11 -16.08
CA ARG A 228 8.06 -0.08 -15.61
C ARG A 228 8.34 0.95 -16.69
N ASP A 229 8.68 0.50 -17.89
CA ASP A 229 9.03 1.38 -19.00
C ASP A 229 7.82 2.21 -19.46
N SER A 230 6.59 1.68 -19.34
CA SER A 230 5.37 2.48 -19.57
C SER A 230 5.16 3.59 -18.54
N ALA A 231 5.53 3.35 -17.27
CA ALA A 231 5.51 4.39 -16.24
C ALA A 231 6.55 5.47 -16.54
N PHE A 232 7.73 5.08 -17.03
CA PHE A 232 8.77 6.03 -17.45
C PHE A 232 8.33 6.86 -18.65
N GLU A 233 7.67 6.25 -19.64
CA GLU A 233 7.11 6.96 -20.79
C GLU A 233 5.99 7.93 -20.37
N LEU A 234 5.12 7.54 -19.44
CA LEU A 234 4.13 8.43 -18.85
C LEU A 234 4.80 9.68 -18.26
N ALA A 235 5.82 9.51 -17.41
CA ALA A 235 6.55 10.63 -16.84
C ALA A 235 7.30 11.47 -17.89
N SER A 236 7.76 10.85 -18.98
CA SER A 236 8.35 11.58 -20.10
C SER A 236 7.34 12.50 -20.78
N ARG A 237 6.10 12.03 -20.99
CA ARG A 237 5.04 12.82 -21.60
C ARG A 237 4.50 13.91 -20.70
N LEU A 238 4.34 13.64 -19.41
CA LEU A 238 3.85 14.62 -18.45
C LEU A 238 4.92 15.69 -18.13
N PHE A 239 6.18 15.28 -17.95
CA PHE A 239 7.20 16.14 -17.33
C PHE A 239 8.44 16.38 -18.19
N GLY A 240 8.55 15.73 -19.34
CA GLY A 240 9.69 15.85 -20.25
C GLY A 240 10.96 15.15 -19.77
N ILE A 241 10.88 14.30 -18.74
CA ILE A 241 12.06 13.62 -18.17
C ILE A 241 12.39 12.31 -18.92
N LYS A 242 13.62 11.82 -18.79
CA LYS A 242 14.08 10.56 -19.41
C LYS A 242 14.84 9.69 -18.43
N PHE A 243 14.70 8.38 -18.56
CA PHE A 243 15.37 7.38 -17.72
C PHE A 243 16.36 6.59 -18.56
N ILE A 244 17.64 6.63 -18.19
CA ILE A 244 18.73 5.95 -18.89
C ILE A 244 19.30 4.89 -17.96
N GLN A 245 19.11 3.61 -18.28
CA GLN A 245 19.65 2.53 -17.46
C GLN A 245 21.18 2.59 -17.44
N LYS A 246 21.74 2.41 -16.24
CA LYS A 246 23.18 2.40 -15.98
C LYS A 246 23.55 1.11 -15.27
N ASN A 247 24.74 0.60 -15.56
CA ASN A 247 25.27 -0.64 -14.96
C ASN A 247 26.52 -0.39 -14.09
N ASP A 248 27.01 0.84 -14.08
CA ASP A 248 28.21 1.31 -13.37
C ASP A 248 27.90 2.05 -12.06
N ILE A 249 26.62 2.23 -11.72
CA ILE A 249 26.18 2.76 -10.43
C ILE A 249 26.24 1.64 -9.38
N PRO A 250 26.90 1.84 -8.21
CA PRO A 250 26.94 0.83 -7.15
C PRO A 250 25.55 0.43 -6.64
N LYS A 251 25.34 -0.87 -6.44
CA LYS A 251 24.08 -1.47 -5.99
C LYS A 251 24.28 -2.16 -4.64
N TYR A 252 23.30 -2.09 -3.75
CA TYR A 252 23.33 -2.83 -2.48
C TYR A 252 22.88 -4.30 -2.63
N HIS A 253 22.26 -4.65 -3.75
CA HIS A 253 21.80 -6.00 -4.06
C HIS A 253 21.84 -6.22 -5.59
N PRO A 254 22.18 -7.43 -6.09
CA PRO A 254 22.35 -7.71 -7.52
C PRO A 254 21.07 -7.53 -8.35
N ASP A 255 19.90 -7.78 -7.76
CA ASP A 255 18.60 -7.62 -8.42
C ASP A 255 18.13 -6.15 -8.53
N VAL A 256 18.94 -5.17 -8.10
CA VAL A 256 18.58 -3.74 -8.18
C VAL A 256 18.93 -3.20 -9.56
N ASP A 257 18.00 -2.50 -10.21
CA ASP A 257 18.30 -1.71 -11.40
C ASP A 257 18.54 -0.25 -11.04
N THR A 258 19.37 0.43 -11.85
CA THR A 258 19.82 1.79 -11.63
C THR A 258 19.65 2.61 -12.90
N PHE A 259 19.09 3.82 -12.77
CA PHE A 259 18.78 4.72 -13.86
C PHE A 259 19.33 6.12 -13.56
N GLU A 260 20.00 6.72 -14.54
CA GLU A 260 20.21 8.17 -14.59
C GLU A 260 18.93 8.82 -15.11
N VAL A 261 18.46 9.85 -14.40
CA VAL A 261 17.28 10.63 -14.80
C VAL A 261 17.75 11.96 -15.38
N LEU A 262 17.28 12.28 -16.58
CA LEU A 262 17.56 13.54 -17.27
C LEU A 262 16.30 14.40 -17.35
N ASP A 263 16.45 15.72 -17.27
CA ASP A 263 15.36 16.66 -17.47
C ASP A 263 15.07 16.92 -18.97
N LYS A 264 14.10 17.81 -19.25
CA LYS A 264 13.68 18.16 -20.60
C LYS A 264 14.78 18.77 -21.48
N ASN A 265 15.84 19.32 -20.88
CA ASN A 265 16.98 19.89 -21.58
C ASN A 265 18.11 18.86 -21.78
N GLY A 266 17.98 17.67 -21.18
CA GLY A 266 19.01 16.64 -21.16
C GLY A 266 19.99 16.78 -20.00
N ASP A 267 19.72 17.67 -19.04
CA ASP A 267 20.59 17.86 -17.87
C ASP A 267 20.32 16.79 -16.82
N HIS A 268 21.35 16.43 -16.05
CA HIS A 268 21.23 15.47 -14.95
C HIS A 268 20.25 15.97 -13.89
N LEU A 269 19.15 15.23 -13.71
CA LEU A 269 18.08 15.51 -12.75
C LEU A 269 18.25 14.70 -11.46
N GLY A 270 18.63 13.43 -11.54
CA GLY A 270 18.81 12.58 -10.37
C GLY A 270 19.15 11.13 -10.70
N VAL A 271 19.13 10.26 -9.69
CA VAL A 271 19.33 8.82 -9.83
C VAL A 271 18.11 8.09 -9.28
N PHE A 272 17.62 7.10 -10.03
CA PHE A 272 16.50 6.25 -9.62
C PHE A 272 16.94 4.79 -9.55
N LEU A 273 16.55 4.11 -8.47
CA LEU A 273 16.82 2.70 -8.23
C LEU A 273 15.50 1.93 -8.09
N THR A 274 15.47 0.70 -8.58
CA THR A 274 14.31 -0.19 -8.45
C THR A 274 14.71 -1.55 -7.89
N ASP A 275 14.05 -1.98 -6.82
CA ASP A 275 14.26 -3.27 -6.15
C ASP A 275 12.92 -4.01 -5.99
N TYR A 276 12.51 -4.73 -7.04
CA TYR A 276 11.13 -5.19 -7.13
C TYR A 276 10.85 -6.59 -6.59
N PHE A 277 11.85 -7.46 -6.41
CA PHE A 277 11.58 -8.85 -6.06
C PHE A 277 11.55 -9.13 -4.56
N ALA A 278 10.59 -9.96 -4.13
CA ALA A 278 10.50 -10.46 -2.77
C ALA A 278 11.66 -11.40 -2.44
N ARG A 279 12.16 -11.31 -1.19
CA ARG A 279 13.20 -12.19 -0.66
C ARG A 279 13.17 -12.23 0.87
N PRO A 280 13.71 -13.29 1.52
CA PRO A 280 13.62 -13.44 2.99
C PRO A 280 14.23 -12.31 3.81
N SER A 281 15.20 -11.59 3.25
CA SER A 281 15.89 -10.46 3.90
C SER A 281 15.17 -9.12 3.72
N LYS A 282 14.04 -9.07 3.02
CA LYS A 282 13.30 -7.85 2.70
C LYS A 282 11.94 -7.87 3.41
N GLN A 283 11.58 -6.75 4.03
CA GLN A 283 10.26 -6.58 4.64
C GLN A 283 9.15 -6.65 3.57
N GLY A 284 7.98 -7.17 3.93
CA GLY A 284 6.83 -7.22 3.02
C GLY A 284 6.28 -5.82 2.71
N GLY A 285 5.49 -5.71 1.64
CA GLY A 285 4.87 -4.46 1.19
C GLY A 285 5.59 -3.83 -0.01
N ALA A 286 5.39 -2.53 -0.20
CA ALA A 286 6.12 -1.71 -1.15
C ALA A 286 6.35 -0.33 -0.51
N TRP A 287 7.42 0.35 -0.91
CA TRP A 287 7.73 1.70 -0.42
C TRP A 287 8.73 2.41 -1.32
N MET A 288 8.79 3.74 -1.15
CA MET A 288 9.81 4.61 -1.69
C MET A 288 10.67 5.19 -0.57
N ASN A 289 11.96 5.37 -0.84
CA ASN A 289 12.87 6.09 0.04
C ASN A 289 13.91 6.90 -0.76
N THR A 290 14.61 7.79 -0.07
CA THR A 290 15.75 8.53 -0.61
C THR A 290 17.05 8.09 0.07
N PHE A 291 18.11 7.97 -0.72
CA PHE A 291 19.49 7.93 -0.19
C PHE A 291 20.07 9.34 -0.04
N ARG A 292 19.55 10.29 -0.83
CA ARG A 292 19.88 11.71 -0.77
C ARG A 292 18.69 12.52 -1.26
N ASP A 293 18.30 13.54 -0.50
CA ASP A 293 17.24 14.47 -0.87
C ASP A 293 17.74 15.57 -1.82
N GLN A 294 16.81 16.21 -2.54
CA GLN A 294 17.11 17.40 -3.34
C GLN A 294 17.25 18.64 -2.43
N SER A 295 18.09 19.60 -2.85
CA SER A 295 18.25 20.88 -2.15
C SER A 295 18.91 21.90 -3.08
N ASN A 296 18.54 23.18 -2.97
CA ASN A 296 19.23 24.30 -3.59
C ASN A 296 19.93 25.24 -2.58
N PHE A 297 19.84 24.95 -1.27
CA PHE A 297 20.29 25.83 -0.18
C PHE A 297 21.78 26.22 -0.26
N ASP A 298 22.65 25.25 -0.58
CA ASP A 298 24.10 25.43 -0.67
C ASP A 298 24.61 24.84 -1.99
N GLY A 299 23.98 25.28 -3.08
CA GLY A 299 24.15 24.72 -4.41
C GLY A 299 23.15 23.61 -4.73
N ARG A 300 23.12 23.22 -6.00
CA ARG A 300 22.13 22.28 -6.54
C ARG A 300 22.52 20.83 -6.24
N VAL A 301 21.83 20.22 -5.30
CA VAL A 301 21.96 18.81 -4.93
C VAL A 301 20.88 17.99 -5.63
N ARG A 302 21.27 16.90 -6.31
CA ARG A 302 20.33 16.00 -7.00
C ARG A 302 19.89 14.82 -6.13
N PRO A 303 18.60 14.44 -6.17
CA PRO A 303 18.09 13.35 -5.36
C PRO A 303 18.57 11.99 -5.86
N ILE A 304 18.65 11.04 -4.93
CA ILE A 304 18.87 9.61 -5.21
C ILE A 304 17.69 8.87 -4.59
N VAL A 305 16.83 8.32 -5.43
CA VAL A 305 15.51 7.77 -5.08
C VAL A 305 15.48 6.26 -5.32
N LEU A 306 14.80 5.53 -4.45
CA LEU A 306 14.64 4.08 -4.52
C LEU A 306 13.14 3.72 -4.43
N ASN A 307 12.69 2.83 -5.31
CA ASN A 307 11.45 2.08 -5.11
C ASN A 307 11.76 0.64 -4.74
N VAL A 308 11.07 0.13 -3.73
CA VAL A 308 11.13 -1.25 -3.30
C VAL A 308 9.74 -1.86 -3.40
N CYS A 309 9.64 -2.99 -4.09
CA CYS A 309 8.42 -3.82 -4.12
C CYS A 309 8.74 -5.25 -3.68
N ASN A 310 7.70 -6.06 -3.59
CA ASN A 310 7.77 -7.48 -3.25
C ASN A 310 7.02 -8.33 -4.29
N PHE A 311 7.35 -8.20 -5.57
CA PHE A 311 6.81 -9.04 -6.62
C PHE A 311 7.47 -10.44 -6.60
N ALA A 312 6.77 -11.43 -7.12
CA ALA A 312 7.31 -12.78 -7.22
C ALA A 312 8.51 -12.81 -8.18
N LYS A 313 9.64 -13.35 -7.71
CA LYS A 313 10.81 -13.55 -8.57
C LYS A 313 10.51 -14.64 -9.61
N PRO A 314 10.76 -14.40 -10.92
CA PRO A 314 10.55 -15.40 -11.96
C PRO A 314 11.58 -16.54 -11.83
N ASN A 315 11.37 -17.62 -12.60
CA ASN A 315 12.40 -18.66 -12.72
C ASN A 315 13.60 -18.12 -13.50
N ASP A 316 14.75 -18.76 -13.35
CA ASP A 316 15.94 -18.40 -14.13
C ASP A 316 15.66 -18.48 -15.64
N GLY A 317 15.90 -17.37 -16.34
CA GLY A 317 15.66 -17.24 -17.78
C GLY A 317 14.20 -16.90 -18.17
N GLU A 318 13.28 -16.82 -17.21
CA GLU A 318 11.90 -16.39 -17.44
C GLU A 318 11.71 -14.89 -17.16
N LYS A 319 10.68 -14.31 -17.79
CA LYS A 319 10.25 -12.94 -17.50
C LYS A 319 9.38 -12.86 -16.25
N ALA A 320 9.47 -11.73 -15.55
CA ALA A 320 8.58 -11.42 -14.44
C ALA A 320 7.26 -10.88 -14.98
N PHE A 321 6.14 -11.40 -14.48
CA PHE A 321 4.80 -10.90 -14.81
C PHE A 321 4.11 -10.41 -13.54
N LEU A 322 3.47 -9.27 -13.66
CA LEU A 322 2.71 -8.66 -12.58
C LEU A 322 1.25 -9.15 -12.64
N THR A 323 0.61 -9.17 -11.48
CA THR A 323 -0.85 -9.04 -11.46
C THR A 323 -1.20 -7.58 -11.73
N PHE A 324 -2.48 -7.29 -11.96
CA PHE A 324 -2.89 -5.90 -12.17
C PHE A 324 -2.64 -5.04 -10.92
N GLU A 325 -2.89 -5.58 -9.74
CA GLU A 325 -2.62 -4.90 -8.45
C GLU A 325 -1.11 -4.63 -8.24
N HIS A 326 -0.24 -5.53 -8.72
CA HIS A 326 1.20 -5.28 -8.70
C HIS A 326 1.63 -4.22 -9.72
N ALA A 327 0.97 -4.12 -10.88
CA ALA A 327 1.19 -3.03 -11.82
C ALA A 327 0.77 -1.68 -11.20
N GLU A 328 -0.38 -1.63 -10.53
CA GLU A 328 -0.82 -0.47 -9.74
C GLU A 328 0.20 -0.10 -8.65
N THR A 329 0.68 -1.09 -7.90
CA THR A 329 1.73 -0.89 -6.88
C THR A 329 3.00 -0.29 -7.49
N LEU A 330 3.41 -0.71 -8.69
CA LEU A 330 4.56 -0.13 -9.37
C LEU A 330 4.33 1.36 -9.68
N PHE A 331 3.16 1.72 -10.21
CA PHE A 331 2.80 3.11 -10.50
C PHE A 331 2.69 3.94 -9.23
N HIS A 332 2.15 3.37 -8.15
CA HIS A 332 2.06 4.00 -6.83
C HIS A 332 3.45 4.42 -6.33
N GLU A 333 4.38 3.47 -6.24
CA GLU A 333 5.74 3.76 -5.77
C GLU A 333 6.47 4.71 -6.71
N PHE A 334 6.20 4.62 -8.01
CA PHE A 334 6.78 5.53 -8.98
C PHE A 334 6.24 6.96 -8.85
N GLY A 335 4.99 7.17 -8.42
CA GLY A 335 4.48 8.49 -8.07
C GLY A 335 5.21 9.10 -6.88
N HIS A 336 5.51 8.31 -5.83
CA HIS A 336 6.43 8.77 -4.76
C HIS A 336 7.82 9.07 -5.32
N ALA A 337 8.32 8.24 -6.25
CA ALA A 337 9.62 8.44 -6.85
C ALA A 337 9.71 9.76 -7.61
N LEU A 338 8.69 10.07 -8.42
CA LEU A 338 8.55 11.33 -9.12
C LEU A 338 8.48 12.52 -8.15
N HIS A 339 7.78 12.38 -7.03
CA HIS A 339 7.71 13.44 -6.01
C HIS A 339 9.10 13.73 -5.40
N GLY A 340 9.94 12.70 -5.22
CA GLY A 340 11.35 12.88 -4.85
C GLY A 340 12.22 13.46 -5.97
N LEU A 341 12.09 12.93 -7.20
CA LEU A 341 12.95 13.26 -8.35
C LEU A 341 12.72 14.68 -8.88
N LEU A 342 11.47 15.13 -8.89
CA LEU A 342 11.06 16.42 -9.47
C LEU A 342 11.09 17.58 -8.48
N SER A 343 11.38 17.31 -7.20
CA SER A 343 11.53 18.34 -6.16
C SER A 343 12.48 19.45 -6.61
N ASP A 344 12.09 20.70 -6.42
CA ASP A 344 12.91 21.87 -6.70
C ASP A 344 12.72 22.92 -5.60
N VAL A 345 13.17 22.58 -4.40
CA VAL A 345 13.09 23.43 -3.22
C VAL A 345 14.46 23.88 -2.74
N ASP A 346 14.50 24.98 -2.01
CA ASP A 346 15.73 25.48 -1.40
C ASP A 346 16.21 24.56 -0.28
N TYR A 347 15.35 24.25 0.68
CA TYR A 347 15.75 23.57 1.92
C TYR A 347 15.46 22.07 1.86
N PRO A 348 16.43 21.20 2.22
CA PRO A 348 16.25 19.74 2.15
C PRO A 348 15.13 19.25 3.07
N TYR A 349 14.88 19.94 4.19
CA TYR A 349 13.79 19.63 5.12
C TYR A 349 12.38 19.76 4.49
N LEU A 350 12.27 20.43 3.34
CA LEU A 350 11.02 20.64 2.61
C LEU A 350 10.98 19.85 1.29
N SER A 351 12.01 19.05 0.99
CA SER A 351 12.22 18.39 -0.29
C SER A 351 11.31 17.19 -0.50
N GLY A 352 10.83 17.05 -1.75
CA GLY A 352 10.07 15.91 -2.26
C GLY A 352 8.97 15.46 -1.31
N THR A 353 9.05 14.21 -0.86
CA THR A 353 8.04 13.56 -0.02
C THR A 353 8.02 14.05 1.44
N SER A 354 8.76 15.12 1.80
CA SER A 354 8.76 15.76 3.14
C SER A 354 7.49 16.58 3.44
N VAL A 355 6.34 16.08 3.00
CA VAL A 355 5.00 16.67 3.15
C VAL A 355 4.23 16.00 4.30
N THR A 356 3.00 16.44 4.55
CA THR A 356 2.16 15.83 5.59
C THR A 356 1.71 14.43 5.16
N ARG A 357 1.52 13.53 6.13
CA ARG A 357 1.21 12.13 5.84
C ARG A 357 -0.07 11.96 5.02
N ASP A 358 -1.08 12.77 5.30
CA ASP A 358 -2.37 12.82 4.58
C ASP A 358 -2.34 13.59 3.26
N TYR A 359 -1.15 13.93 2.77
CA TYR A 359 -0.91 14.41 1.42
C TYR A 359 0.12 13.56 0.66
N VAL A 360 1.05 12.89 1.36
CA VAL A 360 2.15 12.17 0.71
C VAL A 360 1.65 11.08 -0.24
N GLU A 361 0.50 10.47 0.06
CA GLU A 361 -0.09 9.43 -0.80
C GLU A 361 -0.83 9.97 -2.02
N PHE A 362 -1.05 11.29 -2.12
CA PHE A 362 -1.78 11.86 -3.25
C PHE A 362 -0.98 11.71 -4.56
N PRO A 363 0.30 12.12 -4.65
CA PRO A 363 1.08 11.93 -5.87
C PRO A 363 1.25 10.45 -6.25
N SER A 364 1.39 9.55 -5.28
CA SER A 364 1.50 8.10 -5.56
C SER A 364 0.20 7.53 -6.12
N GLN A 365 -0.93 7.72 -5.42
CA GLN A 365 -2.23 7.21 -5.86
C GLN A 365 -2.70 7.84 -7.16
N LEU A 366 -2.34 9.12 -7.41
CA LEU A 366 -2.66 9.79 -8.67
C LEU A 366 -2.12 8.98 -9.85
N MET A 367 -0.87 8.51 -9.78
CA MET A 367 -0.21 7.73 -10.85
C MET A 367 -0.90 6.39 -11.15
N GLU A 368 -1.56 5.78 -10.17
CA GLU A 368 -2.31 4.53 -10.38
C GLU A 368 -3.45 4.68 -11.39
N ASN A 369 -4.02 5.88 -11.52
CA ASN A 369 -5.16 6.08 -12.40
C ASN A 369 -4.80 5.89 -13.88
N TRP A 370 -3.56 6.18 -14.31
CA TRP A 370 -3.14 5.93 -15.69
C TRP A 370 -3.12 4.44 -16.02
N ILE A 371 -2.54 3.59 -15.16
CA ILE A 371 -2.52 2.15 -15.42
C ILE A 371 -3.92 1.51 -15.33
N ARG A 372 -4.86 2.14 -14.62
CA ARG A 372 -6.29 1.79 -14.62
C ARG A 372 -7.05 2.25 -15.86
N HIS A 373 -6.53 3.25 -16.59
CA HIS A 373 -7.23 3.85 -17.72
C HIS A 373 -7.13 2.99 -18.99
N SER A 374 -8.26 2.73 -19.64
CA SER A 374 -8.36 1.86 -20.81
C SER A 374 -7.51 2.35 -21.99
N ASP A 375 -7.50 3.66 -22.26
CA ASP A 375 -6.70 4.23 -23.34
C ASP A 375 -5.19 4.10 -23.10
N PHE A 376 -4.74 4.22 -21.85
CA PHE A 376 -3.33 4.03 -21.50
C PHE A 376 -2.94 2.56 -21.66
N LEU A 377 -3.77 1.63 -21.17
CA LEU A 377 -3.56 0.20 -21.36
C LEU A 377 -3.57 -0.18 -22.85
N ALA A 378 -4.47 0.37 -23.66
CA ALA A 378 -4.52 0.13 -25.10
C ALA A 378 -3.21 0.53 -25.80
N GLU A 379 -2.57 1.60 -25.31
CA GLU A 379 -1.31 2.11 -25.84
C GLU A 379 -0.10 1.27 -25.42
N PHE A 380 -0.02 0.91 -24.13
CA PHE A 380 1.21 0.36 -23.54
C PHE A 380 1.17 -1.14 -23.23
N ALA A 381 0.01 -1.71 -22.94
CA ALA A 381 -0.11 -3.12 -22.58
C ALA A 381 0.00 -3.97 -23.85
N LYS A 382 1.16 -4.58 -24.07
CA LYS A 382 1.48 -5.40 -25.24
C LYS A 382 1.84 -6.82 -24.82
N HIS A 383 1.35 -7.79 -25.59
CA HIS A 383 1.62 -9.19 -25.32
C HIS A 383 3.12 -9.48 -25.42
N PHE A 384 3.70 -10.08 -24.39
CA PHE A 384 5.15 -10.23 -24.29
C PHE A 384 5.80 -11.01 -25.45
N GLU A 385 5.13 -12.04 -26.00
CA GLU A 385 5.65 -12.80 -27.15
C GLU A 385 5.39 -12.13 -28.50
N THR A 386 4.18 -11.62 -28.72
CA THR A 386 3.73 -11.21 -30.06
C THR A 386 3.89 -9.72 -30.33
N GLY A 387 4.11 -8.92 -29.28
CA GLY A 387 4.13 -7.46 -29.33
C GLY A 387 2.79 -6.80 -29.68
N LYS A 388 1.71 -7.59 -29.83
CA LYS A 388 0.38 -7.08 -30.18
C LYS A 388 -0.25 -6.37 -28.97
N PRO A 389 -0.98 -5.27 -29.19
CA PRO A 389 -1.67 -4.56 -28.11
C PRO A 389 -2.76 -5.43 -27.48
N ILE A 390 -3.10 -5.11 -26.23
CA ILE A 390 -4.21 -5.73 -25.51
C ILE A 390 -5.51 -5.60 -26.32
N PRO A 391 -6.26 -6.69 -26.56
CA PRO A 391 -7.49 -6.63 -27.32
C PRO A 391 -8.54 -5.76 -26.65
N LYS A 392 -9.29 -4.97 -27.44
CA LYS A 392 -10.38 -4.12 -26.95
C LYS A 392 -11.39 -4.87 -26.08
N ARG A 393 -11.75 -6.11 -26.46
CA ARG A 393 -12.64 -7.00 -25.68
C ARG A 393 -12.13 -7.19 -24.24
N LEU A 394 -10.81 -7.32 -24.04
CA LEU A 394 -10.25 -7.54 -22.71
C LEU A 394 -10.24 -6.25 -21.89
N LEU A 395 -9.97 -5.10 -22.52
CA LEU A 395 -10.11 -3.78 -21.89
C LEU A 395 -11.56 -3.52 -21.43
N GLU A 396 -12.55 -3.83 -22.27
CA GLU A 396 -13.97 -3.69 -21.93
C GLU A 396 -14.37 -4.56 -20.73
N LYS A 397 -13.85 -5.80 -20.67
CA LYS A 397 -14.02 -6.69 -19.51
C LYS A 397 -13.37 -6.14 -18.24
N MET A 398 -12.13 -5.69 -18.34
CA MET A 398 -11.40 -5.09 -17.20
C MET A 398 -12.14 -3.86 -16.66
N SER A 399 -12.57 -2.97 -17.55
CA SER A 399 -13.35 -1.77 -17.19
C SER A 399 -14.69 -2.15 -16.53
N SER A 400 -15.41 -3.13 -17.07
CA SER A 400 -16.67 -3.61 -16.49
C SER A 400 -16.48 -4.21 -15.09
N ALA A 401 -15.33 -4.84 -14.85
CA ALA A 401 -14.96 -5.38 -13.53
C ALA A 401 -14.22 -4.35 -12.65
N GLY A 402 -14.08 -3.09 -13.06
CA GLY A 402 -13.22 -2.11 -12.41
C GLY A 402 -13.61 -1.75 -10.97
N THR A 403 -14.91 -1.87 -10.64
CA THR A 403 -15.44 -1.69 -9.28
C THR A 403 -15.75 -3.01 -8.57
N PHE A 404 -15.40 -4.15 -9.17
CA PHE A 404 -15.59 -5.45 -8.54
C PHE A 404 -14.78 -5.55 -7.25
N ASN A 405 -15.39 -6.12 -6.20
CA ASN A 405 -14.75 -6.37 -4.90
C ASN A 405 -14.36 -5.08 -4.14
N GLN A 406 -14.92 -3.92 -4.52
CA GLN A 406 -14.69 -2.66 -3.81
C GLN A 406 -15.37 -2.64 -2.44
N GLY A 407 -16.43 -3.42 -2.23
CA GLY A 407 -16.99 -3.64 -0.90
C GLY A 407 -15.94 -4.23 0.04
N PHE A 408 -15.31 -5.32 -0.35
CA PHE A 408 -14.17 -5.93 0.34
C PHE A 408 -13.01 -4.95 0.54
N ALA A 409 -12.43 -4.47 -0.57
CA ALA A 409 -11.18 -3.73 -0.56
C ALA A 409 -11.29 -2.45 0.25
N THR A 410 -12.44 -1.77 0.16
CA THR A 410 -12.72 -0.58 0.97
C THR A 410 -12.96 -0.97 2.43
N THR A 411 -13.76 -2.00 2.71
CA THR A 411 -14.08 -2.42 4.09
C THR A 411 -12.83 -2.84 4.87
N GLU A 412 -11.96 -3.71 4.33
CA GLU A 412 -10.74 -4.14 5.05
C GLU A 412 -9.81 -2.95 5.37
N TYR A 413 -9.73 -1.98 4.44
CA TYR A 413 -8.95 -0.75 4.62
C TYR A 413 -9.56 0.16 5.69
N MET A 414 -10.88 0.33 5.67
CA MET A 414 -11.60 1.17 6.62
C MET A 414 -11.48 0.63 8.05
N VAL A 415 -11.61 -0.69 8.22
CA VAL A 415 -11.39 -1.36 9.51
C VAL A 415 -9.97 -1.10 10.02
N ALA A 416 -8.94 -1.22 9.17
CA ALA A 416 -7.56 -0.92 9.56
C ALA A 416 -7.35 0.55 9.94
N SER A 417 -8.00 1.48 9.23
CA SER A 417 -7.93 2.92 9.52
C SER A 417 -8.61 3.28 10.84
N MET A 418 -9.75 2.67 11.13
CA MET A 418 -10.45 2.81 12.40
C MET A 418 -9.67 2.17 13.55
N LEU A 419 -9.02 1.02 13.31
CA LEU A 419 -8.14 0.37 14.28
C LEU A 419 -6.92 1.23 14.65
N ASP A 420 -6.25 1.83 13.66
CA ASP A 420 -5.19 2.80 13.91
C ASP A 420 -5.69 3.98 14.75
N LEU A 421 -6.81 4.60 14.35
CA LEU A 421 -7.31 5.76 15.07
C LEU A 421 -7.68 5.40 16.50
N ALA A 422 -8.37 4.28 16.72
CA ALA A 422 -8.77 3.80 18.05
C ALA A 422 -7.56 3.64 18.98
N TRP A 423 -6.47 3.00 18.52
CA TRP A 423 -5.25 2.83 19.32
C TRP A 423 -4.62 4.16 19.76
N HIS A 424 -4.83 5.22 18.99
CA HIS A 424 -4.20 6.51 19.20
C HIS A 424 -5.14 7.58 19.76
N THR A 425 -6.43 7.27 19.89
CA THR A 425 -7.42 8.10 20.60
C THR A 425 -7.73 7.60 22.00
N ILE A 426 -7.06 6.54 22.48
CA ILE A 426 -7.16 6.09 23.88
C ILE A 426 -6.83 7.25 24.83
N GLU A 427 -7.54 7.34 25.95
CA GLU A 427 -7.30 8.34 27.01
C GLU A 427 -6.78 7.70 28.30
N THR A 428 -6.92 6.38 28.41
CA THR A 428 -6.41 5.56 29.51
C THR A 428 -5.57 4.41 28.95
N PRO A 429 -4.60 3.87 29.71
CA PRO A 429 -3.82 2.73 29.29
C PRO A 429 -4.70 1.53 28.89
N VAL A 430 -4.32 0.86 27.81
CA VAL A 430 -4.91 -0.41 27.37
C VAL A 430 -4.22 -1.55 28.12
N GLU A 431 -5.02 -2.49 28.64
CA GLU A 431 -4.52 -3.65 29.39
C GLU A 431 -4.43 -4.93 28.53
N ASN A 432 -5.35 -5.11 27.58
CA ASN A 432 -5.44 -6.32 26.75
C ASN A 432 -5.68 -5.96 25.27
N THR A 433 -4.74 -6.38 24.41
CA THR A 433 -4.76 -6.12 22.96
C THR A 433 -5.93 -6.79 22.25
N GLU A 434 -6.25 -8.04 22.57
CA GLU A 434 -7.34 -8.78 21.95
C GLU A 434 -8.70 -8.22 22.35
N GLU A 435 -8.92 -7.94 23.63
CA GLU A 435 -10.15 -7.32 24.11
C GLU A 435 -10.38 -5.95 23.48
N PHE A 436 -9.31 -5.16 23.32
CA PHE A 436 -9.35 -3.86 22.65
C PHE A 436 -9.82 -3.99 21.19
N GLU A 437 -9.20 -4.88 20.42
CA GLU A 437 -9.58 -5.12 19.01
C GLU A 437 -11.02 -5.63 18.89
N GLN A 438 -11.43 -6.60 19.72
CA GLN A 438 -12.77 -7.17 19.67
C GLN A 438 -13.86 -6.14 20.03
N THR A 439 -13.58 -5.26 21.00
CA THR A 439 -14.48 -4.17 21.37
C THR A 439 -14.69 -3.23 20.18
N LEU A 440 -13.60 -2.77 19.56
CA LEU A 440 -13.69 -1.92 18.38
C LEU A 440 -14.45 -2.60 17.22
N PHE A 441 -14.09 -3.84 16.89
CA PHE A 441 -14.70 -4.56 15.77
C PHE A 441 -16.21 -4.75 15.96
N LYS A 442 -16.65 -4.96 17.20
CA LYS A 442 -18.07 -4.99 17.55
C LYS A 442 -18.73 -3.63 17.41
N GLU A 443 -18.08 -2.56 17.87
CA GLU A 443 -18.61 -1.18 17.81
C GLU A 443 -18.81 -0.69 16.38
N ILE A 444 -17.84 -0.91 15.49
CA ILE A 444 -17.93 -0.49 14.08
C ILE A 444 -18.84 -1.42 13.24
N GLY A 445 -19.21 -2.57 13.79
CA GLY A 445 -19.98 -3.60 13.10
C GLY A 445 -19.19 -4.21 11.94
N LYS A 446 -17.94 -4.63 12.20
CA LYS A 446 -17.08 -5.29 11.22
C LYS A 446 -17.75 -6.58 10.71
N PRO A 447 -17.88 -6.79 9.38
CA PRO A 447 -18.32 -8.08 8.83
C PRO A 447 -17.39 -9.23 9.26
N VAL A 448 -17.93 -10.42 9.50
CA VAL A 448 -17.13 -11.57 9.98
C VAL A 448 -16.25 -12.13 8.86
N GLU A 449 -16.70 -11.95 7.61
CA GLU A 449 -16.08 -12.41 6.38
C GLU A 449 -14.93 -11.52 5.92
N ILE A 450 -14.77 -10.33 6.52
CA ILE A 450 -13.77 -9.34 6.15
C ILE A 450 -12.98 -8.94 7.40
N ASP A 451 -11.70 -9.31 7.44
CA ASP A 451 -10.79 -8.85 8.48
C ASP A 451 -10.21 -7.47 8.18
N SER A 452 -9.62 -6.87 9.21
CA SER A 452 -8.78 -5.69 9.02
C SER A 452 -7.67 -6.00 8.03
N ARG A 453 -7.36 -5.06 7.12
CA ARG A 453 -6.23 -5.20 6.18
C ARG A 453 -4.92 -5.49 6.91
N TYR A 454 -4.79 -5.01 8.15
CA TYR A 454 -3.73 -5.38 9.07
C TYR A 454 -4.27 -5.57 10.50
N GLY A 455 -3.93 -6.68 11.15
CA GLY A 455 -4.11 -6.88 12.60
C GLY A 455 -2.99 -6.21 13.37
N SER A 456 -3.24 -5.77 14.61
CA SER A 456 -2.32 -4.89 15.35
C SER A 456 -0.91 -5.45 15.46
N THR A 457 -0.79 -6.77 15.68
CA THR A 457 0.49 -7.47 15.88
C THR A 457 1.39 -7.55 14.65
N TYR A 458 0.87 -7.21 13.46
CA TYR A 458 1.63 -7.12 12.21
C TYR A 458 1.33 -5.84 11.42
N PHE A 459 0.73 -4.83 12.07
CA PHE A 459 0.45 -3.53 11.49
C PHE A 459 1.69 -2.62 11.45
N GLY A 460 2.65 -2.98 10.61
CA GLY A 460 3.93 -2.28 10.44
C GLY A 460 3.78 -0.78 10.22
N HIS A 461 2.77 -0.32 9.45
CA HIS A 461 2.54 1.10 9.19
C HIS A 461 2.47 1.96 10.45
N ILE A 462 1.80 1.48 11.50
CA ILE A 462 1.49 2.27 12.69
C ILE A 462 2.41 1.94 13.86
N PHE A 463 3.00 0.74 13.92
CA PHE A 463 3.91 0.34 15.02
C PHE A 463 5.39 0.31 14.62
N ALA A 464 5.73 0.17 13.34
CA ALA A 464 7.11 0.23 12.84
C ALA A 464 7.36 1.34 11.81
N GLY A 465 6.30 1.99 11.32
CA GLY A 465 6.33 3.02 10.30
C GLY A 465 5.88 4.39 10.80
N GLY A 466 5.63 5.29 9.85
CA GLY A 466 5.30 6.69 10.11
C GLY A 466 3.80 7.03 10.07
N TYR A 467 2.90 6.06 10.27
CA TYR A 467 1.45 6.22 10.10
C TYR A 467 0.66 6.06 11.42
N ALA A 468 1.29 6.15 12.58
CA ALA A 468 0.58 6.17 13.86
C ALA A 468 -0.40 7.36 13.93
N ALA A 469 -1.70 7.09 14.10
CA ALA A 469 -2.79 8.05 13.91
C ALA A 469 -2.77 8.71 12.52
N GLY A 470 -2.50 7.91 11.50
CA GLY A 470 -2.16 8.36 10.15
C GLY A 470 -2.53 7.39 9.04
N TYR A 471 -3.03 6.18 9.33
CA TYR A 471 -3.36 5.22 8.27
C TYR A 471 -4.57 5.66 7.41
N TYR A 472 -5.44 6.53 7.95
CA TYR A 472 -6.50 7.22 7.18
C TYR A 472 -5.94 8.06 6.02
N SER A 473 -4.65 8.39 6.03
CA SER A 473 -3.99 9.24 5.04
C SER A 473 -4.13 8.73 3.62
N TYR A 474 -4.20 7.40 3.43
CA TYR A 474 -4.45 6.82 2.11
C TYR A 474 -5.85 7.20 1.58
N MET A 475 -6.91 7.11 2.40
CA MET A 475 -8.25 7.52 1.99
C MET A 475 -8.36 9.03 1.82
N TRP A 476 -7.71 9.80 2.69
CA TRP A 476 -7.67 11.25 2.58
C TRP A 476 -7.00 11.70 1.28
N SER A 477 -5.86 11.09 0.96
CA SER A 477 -5.15 11.34 -0.28
C SER A 477 -5.91 10.81 -1.50
N GLU A 478 -6.68 9.74 -1.36
CA GLU A 478 -7.47 9.20 -2.45
C GLU A 478 -8.61 10.13 -2.86
N VAL A 479 -9.13 10.93 -1.92
CA VAL A 479 -10.04 12.04 -2.23
C VAL A 479 -9.35 13.10 -3.09
N LEU A 480 -8.09 13.43 -2.77
CA LEU A 480 -7.29 14.37 -3.57
C LEU A 480 -7.03 13.80 -4.97
N ASP A 481 -6.60 12.54 -5.05
CA ASP A 481 -6.24 11.85 -6.29
C ASP A 481 -7.45 11.69 -7.21
N SER A 482 -8.56 11.19 -6.67
CA SER A 482 -9.73 10.85 -7.51
C SER A 482 -10.27 12.11 -8.16
N HIS A 483 -10.32 13.20 -7.40
CA HIS A 483 -10.75 14.49 -7.89
C HIS A 483 -9.71 15.17 -8.80
N ALA A 484 -8.42 14.97 -8.54
CA ALA A 484 -7.36 15.47 -9.40
C ALA A 484 -7.35 14.79 -10.77
N PHE A 485 -7.57 13.48 -10.82
CA PHE A 485 -7.50 12.71 -12.06
C PHE A 485 -8.65 13.00 -13.03
N GLU A 486 -9.83 13.41 -12.53
CA GLU A 486 -10.98 13.79 -13.37
C GLU A 486 -10.63 14.81 -14.46
N ILE A 487 -9.66 15.70 -14.23
CA ILE A 487 -9.25 16.67 -15.25
C ILE A 487 -8.46 16.04 -16.38
N PHE A 488 -7.63 15.04 -16.08
CA PHE A 488 -6.88 14.28 -17.09
C PHE A 488 -7.80 13.34 -17.86
N ASP A 489 -8.81 12.77 -17.20
CA ASP A 489 -9.86 11.98 -17.85
C ASP A 489 -10.66 12.83 -18.86
N LYS A 490 -10.94 14.09 -18.51
CA LYS A 490 -11.75 15.01 -19.33
C LYS A 490 -10.98 15.71 -20.45
N GLU A 491 -9.82 16.28 -20.15
CA GLU A 491 -9.05 17.12 -21.09
C GLU A 491 -8.02 16.29 -21.88
N GLY A 492 -7.66 15.11 -21.39
CA GLY A 492 -6.74 14.16 -22.01
C GLY A 492 -5.64 13.72 -21.06
N LEU A 493 -5.26 12.44 -21.13
CA LEU A 493 -4.31 11.79 -20.22
C LEU A 493 -2.92 12.45 -20.15
N TYR A 494 -2.59 13.26 -21.15
CA TYR A 494 -1.30 13.95 -21.29
C TYR A 494 -1.49 15.46 -21.54
N ASP A 495 -2.60 16.03 -21.08
CA ASP A 495 -2.84 17.48 -21.23
C ASP A 495 -1.65 18.28 -20.70
N SER A 496 -1.04 19.10 -21.56
CA SER A 496 0.22 19.77 -21.25
C SER A 496 0.06 20.89 -20.23
N GLU A 497 -1.09 21.57 -20.20
CA GLU A 497 -1.33 22.66 -19.25
C GLU A 497 -1.49 22.10 -17.84
N TYR A 498 -2.29 21.05 -17.68
CA TYR A 498 -2.46 20.39 -16.39
C TYR A 498 -1.24 19.61 -15.96
N ALA A 499 -0.45 19.05 -16.88
CA ALA A 499 0.83 18.42 -16.56
C ALA A 499 1.87 19.42 -16.03
N GLU A 500 1.94 20.63 -16.60
CA GLU A 500 2.80 21.71 -16.09
C GLU A 500 2.34 22.17 -14.69
N LYS A 501 1.04 22.40 -14.50
CA LYS A 501 0.48 22.72 -13.18
C LYS A 501 0.74 21.62 -12.15
N LEU A 502 0.60 20.36 -12.55
CA LEU A 502 0.85 19.20 -11.69
C LEU A 502 2.33 19.16 -11.28
N LYS A 503 3.25 19.45 -12.21
CA LYS A 503 4.67 19.56 -11.88
C LYS A 503 4.95 20.69 -10.90
N ASP A 504 4.46 21.89 -11.19
CA ASP A 504 4.82 23.11 -10.46
C ASP A 504 4.21 23.17 -9.06
N PHE A 505 2.97 22.69 -8.91
CA PHE A 505 2.22 22.83 -7.67
C PHE A 505 2.10 21.53 -6.87
N VAL A 506 2.54 20.38 -7.39
CA VAL A 506 2.51 19.11 -6.64
C VAL A 506 3.91 18.52 -6.56
N TYR A 507 4.50 18.16 -7.70
CA TYR A 507 5.72 17.34 -7.71
C TYR A 507 7.01 18.10 -7.37
N SER A 508 7.10 19.38 -7.72
CA SER A 508 8.32 20.18 -7.49
C SER A 508 8.29 21.00 -6.21
N SER A 509 7.10 21.29 -5.67
CA SER A 509 6.95 22.22 -4.56
C SER A 509 7.36 21.64 -3.20
N GLY A 510 7.38 20.31 -3.07
CA GLY A 510 7.53 19.65 -1.77
C GLY A 510 6.63 20.30 -0.72
N ASN A 511 7.16 20.56 0.47
CA ASN A 511 6.44 21.22 1.56
C ASN A 511 6.80 22.72 1.70
N SER A 512 7.21 23.36 0.61
CA SER A 512 7.65 24.77 0.63
C SER A 512 6.51 25.78 0.77
N VAL A 513 5.29 25.37 0.43
CA VAL A 513 4.06 26.17 0.48
C VAL A 513 2.94 25.31 1.06
N ASP A 514 1.91 25.94 1.62
CA ASP A 514 0.73 25.22 2.11
C ASP A 514 0.12 24.30 1.04
N LEU A 515 -0.03 23.01 1.39
CA LEU A 515 -0.38 21.93 0.46
C LEU A 515 -1.80 22.04 -0.08
N MET A 516 -2.76 22.54 0.70
CA MET A 516 -4.13 22.75 0.22
C MET A 516 -4.18 23.93 -0.77
N ASN A 517 -3.46 25.01 -0.49
CA ASN A 517 -3.35 26.12 -1.43
C ASN A 517 -2.67 25.71 -2.74
N GLN A 518 -1.66 24.85 -2.66
CA GLN A 518 -1.01 24.28 -3.85
C GLN A 518 -1.96 23.38 -4.64
N TYR A 519 -2.70 22.49 -3.96
CA TYR A 519 -3.75 21.68 -4.61
C TYR A 519 -4.77 22.55 -5.34
N LYS A 520 -5.24 23.64 -4.72
CA LYS A 520 -6.17 24.60 -5.35
C LYS A 520 -5.56 25.29 -6.58
N LYS A 521 -4.27 25.62 -6.57
CA LYS A 521 -3.60 26.20 -7.75
C LYS A 521 -3.52 25.21 -8.91
N PHE A 522 -3.29 23.94 -8.61
CA PHE A 522 -3.32 22.87 -9.60
C PHE A 522 -4.76 22.62 -10.11
N ARG A 523 -5.70 22.33 -9.21
CA ARG A 523 -7.03 21.81 -9.55
C ARG A 523 -8.08 22.89 -9.82
N GLY A 524 -7.85 24.11 -9.34
CA GLY A 524 -8.78 25.25 -9.41
C GLY A 524 -9.80 25.32 -8.26
N GLU A 525 -9.96 24.25 -7.47
CA GLU A 525 -10.96 24.14 -6.41
C GLU A 525 -10.54 23.18 -5.29
N GLU A 526 -11.36 23.07 -4.24
CA GLU A 526 -11.16 22.11 -3.14
C GLU A 526 -11.50 20.67 -3.57
N PRO A 527 -10.87 19.66 -2.96
CA PRO A 527 -11.13 18.26 -3.30
C PRO A 527 -12.54 17.81 -2.88
N ASN A 528 -13.12 16.89 -3.65
CA ASN A 528 -14.49 16.43 -3.46
C ASN A 528 -14.56 14.90 -3.29
N VAL A 529 -15.08 14.45 -2.14
CA VAL A 529 -15.25 13.04 -1.77
C VAL A 529 -16.13 12.25 -2.75
N SER A 530 -17.06 12.90 -3.46
CA SER A 530 -17.92 12.23 -4.43
C SER A 530 -17.14 11.58 -5.58
N SER A 531 -15.97 12.13 -5.93
CA SER A 531 -15.07 11.58 -6.95
C SER A 531 -14.51 10.23 -6.50
N LEU A 532 -14.09 10.14 -5.23
CA LEU A 532 -13.66 8.89 -4.60
C LEU A 532 -14.82 7.87 -4.57
N LEU A 533 -16.01 8.28 -4.15
CA LEU A 533 -17.16 7.38 -4.08
C LEU A 533 -17.50 6.82 -5.47
N ARG A 534 -17.46 7.63 -6.53
CA ARG A 534 -17.62 7.15 -7.91
C ARG A 534 -16.50 6.19 -8.32
N LYS A 535 -15.24 6.54 -8.06
CA LYS A 535 -14.06 5.70 -8.37
C LYS A 535 -14.19 4.31 -7.75
N ARG A 536 -14.71 4.22 -6.52
CA ARG A 536 -14.91 2.96 -5.79
C ARG A 536 -16.27 2.29 -6.04
N GLY A 537 -17.17 2.89 -6.84
CA GLY A 537 -18.51 2.36 -7.06
C GLY A 537 -19.41 2.36 -5.81
N LEU A 538 -19.25 3.35 -4.94
CA LEU A 538 -19.89 3.48 -3.62
C LEU A 538 -20.94 4.60 -3.58
N ASN A 539 -21.52 4.96 -4.72
CA ASN A 539 -22.38 6.15 -4.89
C ASN A 539 -23.87 5.85 -5.05
#